data_AF-A0A3M7HDL1-F1
#
_entry.id   AF-A0A3M7HDL1-F1
#
_cell.length_a   1.000
_cell.length_b   1.000
_cell.length_c   1.000
_cell.angle_alpha   90.00
_cell.angle_beta   90.00
_cell.angle_gamma   90.00
#
_symmetry.space_group_name_H-M   'P 1'
#
loop_
_entity.id
_entity.type
_entity.pdbx_description
1 polymer ?
#
loop_
_entity_poly.entity_id
_entity_poly.type
_entity_poly.pdbx_seq_one_letter_code
_entity_poly.pdbx_strand_id
1 'polypeptide(L)'
;MQILLSDLSNSLLFPTSIQYFPSQTRNPLKLNGGNMRIPYAPAEPANPTPENEAIYERIRERRKPRPLIPLDLALLHNPEVADGYNKLVGAIRSKVSVSQALAELAICYIAVLNGATYEWTAHAPLALKAGASRAALEAVLKGEVTDGSVLSEDERLVLAFTEQSTRNIKIDDQLFEKVKAKFNDQEIMELMITVSGYNMVSRFLVGLDVTESNGKEMVMPTE
;
A
#
# COMPACT_ATOMS: atom_id res chain seq x y z
N MET A 1 29.49 25.42 -39.01
CA MET A 1 29.21 24.04 -38.55
C MET A 1 29.49 24.00 -37.05
N GLN A 2 28.49 24.40 -36.27
CA GLN A 2 28.57 24.63 -34.84
C GLN A 2 27.20 24.23 -34.30
N ILE A 3 27.15 23.11 -33.58
CA ILE A 3 25.89 22.54 -33.09
C ILE A 3 25.49 23.31 -31.83
N LEU A 4 24.39 24.05 -31.93
CA LEU A 4 23.58 24.44 -30.78
C LEU A 4 22.96 23.18 -30.16
N LEU A 5 23.10 23.01 -28.85
CA LEU A 5 22.17 22.22 -28.06
C LEU A 5 21.36 23.20 -27.21
N SER A 6 20.16 23.51 -27.72
CA SER A 6 19.11 24.21 -27.00
C SER A 6 18.19 23.19 -26.32
N ASP A 7 17.77 23.57 -25.12
CA ASP A 7 16.69 23.02 -24.31
C ASP A 7 15.55 22.35 -25.08
N LEU A 8 15.17 21.16 -24.62
CA LEU A 8 13.79 20.69 -24.65
C LEU A 8 13.46 20.05 -23.30
N SER A 9 13.10 20.90 -22.35
CA SER A 9 12.22 20.57 -21.24
C SER A 9 10.88 20.08 -21.81
N ASN A 10 10.56 18.80 -21.63
CA ASN A 10 9.22 18.29 -21.89
C ASN A 10 8.65 17.72 -20.60
N SER A 11 8.27 18.62 -19.70
CA SER A 11 7.46 18.32 -18.53
C SER A 11 6.02 18.10 -19.01
N LEU A 12 5.60 16.84 -19.11
CA LEU A 12 4.19 16.49 -19.21
C LEU A 12 3.52 16.82 -17.88
N LEU A 13 2.89 17.99 -17.85
CA LEU A 13 1.98 18.43 -16.80
C LEU A 13 0.72 17.55 -16.86
N PHE A 14 0.54 16.69 -15.85
CA PHE A 14 -0.77 16.10 -15.56
C PHE A 14 -1.51 16.98 -14.53
N PRO A 15 -2.82 17.16 -14.66
CA PRO A 15 -3.55 18.21 -13.95
C PRO A 15 -3.65 17.93 -12.45
N THR A 16 -3.07 18.82 -11.66
CA THR A 16 -3.30 18.98 -10.23
C THR A 16 -4.63 19.69 -9.99
N SER A 17 -5.75 18.98 -10.10
CA SER A 17 -7.04 19.46 -9.58
C SER A 17 -8.05 18.32 -9.46
N ILE A 18 -8.02 17.63 -8.32
CA ILE A 18 -9.12 16.78 -7.89
C ILE A 18 -10.26 17.69 -7.44
N GLN A 19 -11.38 17.68 -8.17
CA GLN A 19 -12.64 18.22 -7.67
C GLN A 19 -13.12 17.35 -6.51
N TYR A 20 -13.30 18.01 -5.37
CA TYR A 20 -13.70 17.43 -4.10
C TYR A 20 -15.20 17.15 -4.08
N PHE A 21 -15.59 15.88 -3.98
CA PHE A 21 -16.93 15.50 -3.52
C PHE A 21 -16.87 15.30 -2.00
N PRO A 22 -17.68 16.03 -1.20
CA PRO A 22 -17.66 15.92 0.25
C PRO A 22 -18.33 14.61 0.67
N SER A 23 -17.55 13.54 0.85
CA SER A 23 -18.01 12.41 1.65
C SER A 23 -18.02 12.85 3.12
N GLN A 24 -19.20 12.75 3.72
CA GLN A 24 -19.57 13.09 5.09
C GLN A 24 -18.40 13.18 6.09
N THR A 25 -18.37 14.32 6.80
CA THR A 25 -17.50 14.67 7.91
C THR A 25 -17.18 13.49 8.82
N ARG A 26 -16.03 12.84 8.61
CA ARG A 26 -15.41 12.02 9.65
C ARG A 26 -14.80 12.96 10.67
N ASN A 27 -15.41 12.97 11.85
CA ASN A 27 -14.95 13.57 13.09
C ASN A 27 -13.42 13.44 13.24
N PRO A 28 -12.66 14.49 13.63
CA PRO A 28 -11.26 14.32 14.00
C PRO A 28 -11.20 13.22 15.06
N LEU A 29 -10.41 12.18 14.81
CA LEU A 29 -10.30 10.99 15.63
C LEU A 29 -10.07 11.41 17.10
N LYS A 30 -11.14 11.44 17.90
CA LYS A 30 -11.02 11.09 19.31
C LYS A 30 -10.59 9.63 19.29
N LEU A 31 -9.28 9.40 19.36
CA LEU A 31 -8.73 8.10 19.72
C LEU A 31 -9.24 7.82 21.14
N ASN A 32 -10.46 7.28 21.24
CA ASN A 32 -11.08 6.88 22.50
C ASN A 32 -10.29 5.70 23.05
N GLY A 33 -9.12 5.92 23.65
CA GLY A 33 -8.39 4.95 24.46
C GLY A 33 -8.13 3.58 23.81
N GLY A 34 -8.25 3.45 22.48
CA GLY A 34 -7.86 2.26 21.75
C GLY A 34 -6.35 2.24 21.70
N ASN A 35 -5.76 1.42 22.56
CA ASN A 35 -4.37 1.06 22.39
C ASN A 35 -4.35 -0.10 21.39
N MET A 36 -3.57 0.08 20.32
CA MET A 36 -2.88 -1.05 19.70
C MET A 36 -2.08 -1.79 20.83
N ARG A 37 -1.41 -2.92 20.59
CA ARG A 37 -0.76 -3.71 21.67
C ARG A 37 0.24 -2.90 22.54
N ILE A 38 0.68 -1.74 22.06
CA ILE A 38 1.34 -0.67 22.82
C ILE A 38 0.60 0.66 22.60
N PRO A 39 0.72 1.68 23.46
CA PRO A 39 0.13 2.99 23.20
C PRO A 39 0.67 3.61 21.91
N TYR A 40 -0.11 4.45 21.22
CA TYR A 40 0.40 5.23 20.10
C TYR A 40 1.47 6.23 20.56
N ALA A 41 2.46 6.51 19.70
CA ALA A 41 3.42 7.57 19.96
C ALA A 41 2.73 8.95 19.94
N PRO A 42 3.25 9.96 20.65
CA PRO A 42 2.69 11.29 20.62
C PRO A 42 2.76 11.90 19.21
N ALA A 43 1.73 12.68 18.87
CA ALA A 43 1.66 13.41 17.60
C ALA A 43 2.69 14.55 17.50
N GLU A 44 3.35 14.89 18.61
CA GLU A 44 4.49 15.79 18.68
C GLU A 44 5.70 15.06 19.29
N PRO A 45 6.95 15.43 18.94
CA PRO A 45 8.14 14.82 19.54
C PRO A 45 8.14 15.01 21.07
N ALA A 46 8.29 13.92 21.83
CA ALA A 46 8.39 14.02 23.29
C ALA A 46 9.66 14.75 23.75
N ASN A 47 10.75 14.59 23.00
CA ASN A 47 12.04 15.27 23.21
C ASN A 47 12.42 15.97 21.90
N PRO A 48 11.94 17.19 21.65
CA PRO A 48 12.15 17.88 20.37
C PRO A 48 13.64 18.15 20.12
N THR A 49 14.08 17.77 18.93
CA THR A 49 15.38 18.11 18.34
C THR A 49 15.14 18.57 16.92
N PRO A 50 16.00 19.42 16.33
CA PRO A 50 15.81 19.86 14.95
C PRO A 50 15.64 18.70 13.95
N GLU A 51 16.31 17.57 14.21
CA GLU A 51 16.23 16.37 13.39
C GLU A 51 14.89 15.65 13.48
N ASN A 52 14.40 15.35 14.70
CA ASN A 52 13.11 14.66 14.83
C ASN A 52 11.92 15.57 14.52
N GLU A 53 12.00 16.87 14.79
CA GLU A 53 10.98 17.85 14.38
C GLU A 53 10.85 17.88 12.86
N ALA A 54 11.98 17.90 12.13
CA ALA A 54 11.98 17.86 10.68
C ALA A 54 11.38 16.55 10.13
N ILE A 55 11.55 15.41 10.82
CA ILE A 55 10.90 14.15 10.45
C ILE A 55 9.38 14.25 10.64
N TYR A 56 8.92 14.69 11.81
CA TYR A 56 7.49 14.85 12.08
C TYR A 56 6.83 15.77 11.04
N GLU A 57 7.48 16.87 10.67
CA GLU A 57 6.97 17.79 9.65
C GLU A 57 6.89 17.13 8.28
N ARG A 58 7.93 16.41 7.82
CA ARG A 58 7.87 15.67 6.55
C ARG A 58 6.70 14.68 6.50
N ILE A 59 6.44 13.97 7.60
CA ILE A 59 5.33 13.00 7.68
C ILE A 59 3.98 13.73 7.62
N ARG A 60 3.83 14.88 8.30
CA ARG A 60 2.63 15.72 8.23
C ARG A 60 2.41 16.27 6.83
N GLU A 61 3.42 16.84 6.21
CA GLU A 61 3.32 17.40 4.85
C GLU A 61 2.84 16.37 3.85
N ARG A 62 3.38 15.15 3.91
CA ARG A 62 2.93 14.02 3.07
C ARG A 62 1.44 13.68 3.26
N ARG A 63 0.86 13.96 4.43
CA ARG A 63 -0.55 13.65 4.74
C ARG A 63 -1.52 14.75 4.34
N LYS A 64 -1.07 16.00 4.20
CA LYS A 64 -1.95 17.13 3.95
C LYS A 64 -2.91 16.90 2.75
N PRO A 65 -4.18 17.35 2.86
CA PRO A 65 -4.78 18.07 3.99
C PRO A 65 -5.25 17.15 5.15
N ARG A 66 -5.01 15.83 5.06
CA ARG A 66 -5.41 14.87 6.10
C ARG A 66 -4.43 14.93 7.30
N PRO A 67 -4.89 14.61 8.51
CA PRO A 67 -4.01 14.47 9.67
C PRO A 67 -3.15 13.20 9.58
N LEU A 68 -2.22 13.06 10.53
CA LEU A 68 -1.54 11.78 10.79
C LEU A 68 -2.56 10.67 11.02
N ILE A 69 -2.27 9.49 10.48
CA ILE A 69 -3.11 8.30 10.66
C ILE A 69 -2.52 7.38 11.74
N PRO A 70 -3.29 6.40 12.26
CA PRO A 70 -2.80 5.46 13.27
C PRO A 70 -1.48 4.77 12.92
N LEU A 71 -1.27 4.38 11.66
CA LEU A 71 0.02 3.83 11.22
C LEU A 71 1.20 4.82 11.36
N ASP A 72 0.98 6.12 11.12
CA ASP A 72 2.04 7.11 11.32
C ASP A 72 2.41 7.18 12.82
N LEU A 73 1.41 7.24 13.70
CA LEU A 73 1.62 7.29 15.16
C LEU A 73 2.22 5.98 15.71
N ALA A 74 1.94 4.84 15.09
CA ALA A 74 2.57 3.57 15.45
C ALA A 74 4.07 3.55 15.11
N LEU A 75 4.46 4.10 13.96
CA LEU A 75 5.85 4.17 13.54
C LEU A 75 6.66 5.23 14.32
N LEU A 76 6.01 6.32 14.74
CA LEU A 76 6.65 7.45 15.44
C LEU A 76 7.21 7.11 16.83
N HIS A 77 7.05 5.87 17.32
CA HIS A 77 7.89 5.35 18.41
C HIS A 77 9.38 5.44 18.08
N ASN A 78 9.73 5.38 16.79
CA ASN A 78 11.06 5.71 16.29
C ASN A 78 10.94 6.59 15.02
N PRO A 79 11.15 7.92 15.12
CA PRO A 79 11.03 8.83 13.99
C PRO A 79 11.94 8.49 12.80
N GLU A 80 13.18 8.07 13.04
CA GLU A 80 14.12 7.73 11.96
C GLU A 80 13.61 6.52 11.15
N VAL A 81 13.11 5.49 11.85
CA VAL A 81 12.47 4.33 11.21
C VAL A 81 11.21 4.76 10.46
N ALA A 82 10.40 5.65 11.03
CA ALA A 82 9.20 6.17 10.36
C ALA A 82 9.54 6.90 9.05
N ASP A 83 10.59 7.73 9.01
CA ASP A 83 11.00 8.45 7.80
C ASP A 83 11.51 7.49 6.71
N GLY A 84 12.37 6.53 7.08
CA GLY A 84 12.88 5.51 6.17
C GLY A 84 11.78 4.60 5.61
N TYR A 85 10.89 4.12 6.48
CA TYR A 85 9.71 3.34 6.10
C TYR A 85 8.84 4.11 5.10
N ASN A 86 8.57 5.38 5.37
CA ASN A 86 7.72 6.21 4.52
C ASN A 86 8.33 6.51 3.16
N LYS A 87 9.66 6.63 3.07
CA LYS A 87 10.39 6.73 1.80
C LYS A 87 10.26 5.45 0.98
N LEU A 88 10.54 4.29 1.58
CA LEU A 88 10.47 2.99 0.91
C LEU A 88 9.05 2.68 0.41
N VAL A 89 8.06 2.71 1.31
CA VAL A 89 6.66 2.42 0.95
C VAL A 89 6.10 3.49 0.01
N GLY A 90 6.57 4.73 0.13
CA GLY A 90 6.26 5.80 -0.83
C GLY A 90 6.71 5.46 -2.25
N ALA A 91 7.94 4.96 -2.42
CA ALA A 91 8.46 4.54 -3.71
C ALA A 91 7.67 3.35 -4.28
N ILE A 92 7.44 2.30 -3.46
CA ILE A 92 6.66 1.11 -3.86
C ILE A 92 5.29 1.49 -4.44
N ARG A 93 4.59 2.46 -3.84
CA ARG A 93 3.24 2.85 -4.30
C ARG A 93 3.19 3.78 -5.51
N SER A 94 4.26 4.53 -5.78
CA SER A 94 4.18 5.69 -6.69
C SER A 94 5.30 5.79 -7.72
N LYS A 95 6.31 4.94 -7.62
CA LYS A 95 7.52 4.95 -8.48
C LYS A 95 7.77 3.59 -9.11
N VAL A 96 6.71 2.82 -9.34
CA VAL A 96 6.75 1.51 -10.01
C VAL A 96 5.99 1.57 -11.33
N SER A 97 6.39 0.70 -12.26
CA SER A 97 5.83 0.52 -13.60
C SER A 97 4.80 -0.60 -13.69
N VAL A 98 4.81 -1.58 -12.77
CA VAL A 98 3.77 -2.60 -12.69
C VAL A 98 2.38 -1.95 -12.59
N SER A 99 1.39 -2.54 -13.27
CA SER A 99 0.01 -2.05 -13.26
C SER A 99 -0.49 -1.84 -11.83
N GLN A 100 -1.03 -0.65 -11.55
CA GLN A 100 -1.55 -0.34 -10.22
C GLN A 100 -2.72 -1.25 -9.83
N ALA A 101 -3.56 -1.68 -10.78
CA ALA A 101 -4.62 -2.64 -10.49
C ALA A 101 -4.06 -3.99 -10.00
N LEU A 102 -2.99 -4.49 -10.64
CA LEU A 102 -2.33 -5.73 -10.24
C LEU A 102 -1.63 -5.59 -8.89
N ALA A 103 -0.93 -4.48 -8.66
CA ALA A 103 -0.28 -4.19 -7.38
C ALA A 103 -1.30 -4.12 -6.24
N GLU A 104 -2.39 -3.38 -6.41
CA GLU A 104 -3.43 -3.25 -5.38
C GLU A 104 -4.20 -4.57 -5.14
N LEU A 105 -4.43 -5.39 -6.17
CA LEU A 105 -4.97 -6.74 -5.98
C LEU A 105 -4.02 -7.64 -5.18
N ALA A 106 -2.72 -7.60 -5.45
CA ALA A 106 -1.72 -8.32 -4.66
C ALA A 106 -1.75 -7.86 -3.19
N ILE A 107 -1.81 -6.55 -2.94
CA ILE A 107 -1.89 -5.98 -1.59
C ILE A 107 -3.16 -6.43 -0.87
N CYS A 108 -4.31 -6.35 -1.54
CA CYS A 108 -5.57 -6.82 -0.97
C CYS A 108 -5.52 -8.31 -0.64
N TYR A 109 -4.86 -9.12 -1.48
CA TYR A 109 -4.74 -10.55 -1.22
C TYR A 109 -3.77 -10.85 -0.07
N ILE A 110 -2.68 -10.11 0.08
CA ILE A 110 -1.80 -10.17 1.26
C ILE A 110 -2.62 -9.86 2.53
N ALA A 111 -3.48 -8.85 2.48
CA ALA A 111 -4.33 -8.50 3.60
C ALA A 111 -5.25 -9.67 3.99
N VAL A 112 -5.90 -10.33 3.02
CA VAL A 112 -6.73 -11.53 3.25
C VAL A 112 -5.91 -12.67 3.83
N LEU A 113 -4.75 -12.99 3.22
CA LEU A 113 -3.87 -14.07 3.68
C LEU A 113 -3.37 -13.82 5.11
N ASN A 114 -2.98 -12.59 5.44
CA ASN A 114 -2.41 -12.28 6.74
C ASN A 114 -3.44 -11.84 7.79
N GLY A 115 -4.73 -11.77 7.45
CA GLY A 115 -5.77 -11.28 8.35
C GLY A 115 -5.64 -9.78 8.69
N ALA A 116 -5.03 -8.99 7.79
CA ALA A 116 -4.72 -7.58 8.02
C ALA A 116 -5.91 -6.67 7.61
N THR A 117 -6.97 -6.63 8.42
CA THR A 117 -8.19 -5.86 8.10
C THR A 117 -7.95 -4.36 7.90
N TYR A 118 -6.96 -3.78 8.59
CA TYR A 118 -6.58 -2.38 8.37
C TYR A 118 -5.98 -2.16 6.97
N GLU A 119 -5.15 -3.08 6.50
CA GLU A 119 -4.57 -3.04 5.15
C GLU A 119 -5.65 -3.19 4.08
N TRP A 120 -6.54 -4.18 4.24
CA TRP A 120 -7.71 -4.35 3.39
C TRP A 120 -8.54 -3.07 3.28
N THR A 121 -8.90 -2.48 4.43
CA THR A 121 -9.73 -1.27 4.49
C THR A 121 -9.08 -0.08 3.77
N ALA A 122 -7.75 0.02 3.80
CA ALA A 122 -7.03 1.08 3.11
C ALA A 122 -6.89 0.82 1.60
N HIS A 123 -6.73 -0.43 1.18
CA HIS A 123 -6.32 -0.79 -0.18
C HIS A 123 -7.45 -1.28 -1.09
N ALA A 124 -8.50 -1.91 -0.57
CA ALA A 124 -9.64 -2.34 -1.37
C ALA A 124 -10.29 -1.21 -2.19
N PRO A 125 -10.50 0.02 -1.65
CA PRO A 125 -10.97 1.15 -2.47
C PRO A 125 -9.95 1.60 -3.53
N LEU A 126 -8.65 1.46 -3.24
CA LEU A 126 -7.58 1.83 -4.17
C LEU A 126 -7.49 0.84 -5.33
N ALA A 127 -7.70 -0.45 -5.08
CA ALA A 127 -7.78 -1.47 -6.12
C ALA A 127 -8.88 -1.15 -7.15
N LEU A 128 -10.09 -0.84 -6.68
CA LEU A 128 -11.19 -0.46 -7.56
C LEU A 128 -10.87 0.82 -8.35
N LYS A 129 -10.32 1.83 -7.67
CA LYS A 129 -9.91 3.08 -8.32
C LYS A 129 -8.81 2.86 -9.36
N ALA A 130 -7.91 1.91 -9.15
CA ALA A 130 -6.84 1.56 -10.07
C ALA A 130 -7.33 0.73 -11.28
N GLY A 131 -8.60 0.29 -11.28
CA GLY A 131 -9.22 -0.41 -12.39
C GLY A 131 -9.40 -1.92 -12.17
N ALA A 132 -9.10 -2.44 -10.98
CA ALA A 132 -9.47 -3.82 -10.65
C ALA A 132 -11.00 -3.96 -10.68
N SER A 133 -11.50 -5.05 -11.27
CA SER A 133 -12.93 -5.28 -11.28
C SER A 133 -13.44 -5.60 -9.88
N ARG A 134 -14.68 -5.22 -9.57
CA ARG A 134 -15.32 -5.59 -8.31
C ARG A 134 -15.39 -7.12 -8.13
N ALA A 135 -15.65 -7.85 -9.21
CA ALA A 135 -15.67 -9.31 -9.19
C ALA A 135 -14.30 -9.91 -8.87
N ALA A 136 -13.21 -9.36 -9.42
CA ALA A 136 -11.84 -9.77 -9.07
C ALA A 136 -11.54 -9.52 -7.59
N LEU A 137 -11.92 -8.36 -7.06
CA LEU A 137 -11.69 -8.02 -5.65
C LEU A 137 -12.55 -8.89 -4.70
N GLU A 138 -13.77 -9.23 -5.09
CA GLU A 138 -14.62 -10.18 -4.35
C GLU A 138 -14.03 -11.60 -4.36
N ALA A 139 -13.49 -12.05 -5.49
CA ALA A 139 -12.78 -13.33 -5.58
C ALA A 139 -11.55 -13.34 -4.64
N VAL A 140 -10.79 -12.23 -4.59
CA VAL A 140 -9.68 -12.06 -3.64
C VAL A 140 -10.17 -12.15 -2.19
N LEU A 141 -11.26 -11.46 -1.82
CA LEU A 141 -11.82 -11.49 -0.47
C LEU A 141 -12.21 -12.91 -0.03
N LYS A 142 -12.74 -13.71 -0.96
CA LYS A 142 -13.13 -15.11 -0.72
C LYS A 142 -11.97 -16.10 -0.81
N GLY A 143 -10.80 -15.67 -1.31
CA GLY A 143 -9.67 -16.55 -1.62
C GLY A 143 -9.87 -17.41 -2.89
N GLU A 144 -10.84 -17.08 -3.74
CA GLU A 144 -11.21 -17.80 -4.96
C GLU A 144 -10.36 -17.32 -6.16
N VAL A 145 -9.04 -17.33 -6.03
CA VAL A 145 -8.12 -16.62 -6.95
C VAL A 145 -7.72 -17.39 -8.21
N THR A 146 -8.35 -18.54 -8.48
CA THR A 146 -8.02 -19.41 -9.62
C THR A 146 -9.05 -19.39 -10.75
N ASP A 147 -10.21 -18.75 -10.55
CA ASP A 147 -11.31 -18.75 -11.54
C ASP A 147 -10.98 -17.84 -12.73
N GLY A 148 -10.73 -18.46 -13.89
CA GLY A 148 -10.41 -17.74 -15.13
C GLY A 148 -11.60 -17.10 -15.83
N SER A 149 -12.83 -17.31 -15.36
CA SER A 149 -14.02 -16.59 -15.83
C SER A 149 -14.21 -15.24 -15.15
N VAL A 150 -13.58 -15.03 -13.98
CA VAL A 150 -13.64 -13.80 -13.18
C VAL A 150 -12.33 -13.01 -13.26
N LEU A 151 -11.20 -13.70 -13.16
CA LEU A 151 -9.87 -13.11 -13.13
C LEU A 151 -9.21 -13.29 -14.49
N SER A 152 -8.55 -12.25 -15.00
CA SER A 152 -7.67 -12.33 -16.17
C SER A 152 -6.46 -13.24 -15.89
N GLU A 153 -5.73 -13.61 -16.95
CA GLU A 153 -4.52 -14.42 -16.79
C GLU A 153 -3.47 -13.72 -15.91
N ASP A 154 -3.23 -12.43 -16.13
CA ASP A 154 -2.23 -11.66 -15.40
C ASP A 154 -2.61 -11.48 -13.93
N GLU A 155 -3.91 -11.26 -13.63
CA GLU A 155 -4.41 -11.21 -12.24
C GLU A 155 -4.19 -12.55 -11.52
N ARG A 156 -4.56 -13.68 -12.13
CA ARG A 156 -4.33 -15.01 -11.51
C ARG A 156 -2.84 -15.28 -11.30
N LEU A 157 -1.99 -14.85 -12.24
CA LEU A 157 -0.55 -15.03 -12.14
C LEU A 157 0.05 -14.24 -10.96
N VAL A 158 -0.34 -12.97 -10.83
CA VAL A 158 0.08 -12.10 -9.73
C VAL A 158 -0.46 -12.59 -8.39
N LEU A 159 -1.71 -13.06 -8.33
CA LEU A 159 -2.30 -13.60 -7.10
C LEU A 159 -1.60 -14.91 -6.66
N ALA A 160 -1.30 -15.81 -7.59
CA ALA A 160 -0.52 -17.02 -7.30
C ALA A 160 0.91 -16.68 -6.83
N PHE A 161 1.58 -15.73 -7.49
CA PHE A 161 2.91 -15.25 -7.08
C PHE A 161 2.88 -14.67 -5.66
N THR A 162 1.83 -13.89 -5.37
CA THR A 162 1.59 -13.26 -4.07
C THR A 162 1.36 -14.30 -2.98
N GLU A 163 0.53 -15.32 -3.23
CA GLU A 163 0.27 -16.41 -2.27
C GLU A 163 1.54 -17.17 -1.93
N GLN A 164 2.29 -17.63 -2.95
CA GLN A 164 3.51 -18.40 -2.74
C GLN A 164 4.57 -17.59 -1.99
N SER A 165 4.81 -16.34 -2.40
CA SER A 165 5.73 -15.43 -1.70
C SER A 165 5.32 -15.19 -0.23
N THR A 166 4.02 -15.03 0.02
CA THR A 166 3.49 -14.73 1.37
C THR A 166 3.51 -15.94 2.30
N ARG A 167 3.12 -17.12 1.81
CA ARG A 167 2.96 -18.33 2.62
C ARG A 167 4.19 -19.21 2.66
N ASN A 168 4.85 -19.36 1.52
CA ASN A 168 5.91 -20.34 1.34
C ASN A 168 7.30 -19.69 1.28
N ILE A 169 7.37 -18.37 1.11
CA ILE A 169 8.58 -17.56 0.85
C ILE A 169 9.21 -17.88 -0.52
N LYS A 170 9.30 -19.17 -0.86
CA LYS A 170 9.74 -19.66 -2.16
C LYS A 170 8.57 -19.64 -3.15
N ILE A 171 8.89 -19.12 -4.33
CA ILE A 171 8.02 -19.15 -5.51
C ILE A 171 8.53 -20.29 -6.41
N ASP A 172 7.61 -21.12 -6.91
CA ASP A 172 7.94 -22.26 -7.74
C ASP A 172 8.50 -21.81 -9.10
N ASP A 173 9.54 -22.48 -9.58
CA ASP A 173 10.22 -22.12 -10.83
C ASP A 173 9.25 -22.12 -12.03
N GLN A 174 8.29 -23.05 -12.05
CA GLN A 174 7.27 -23.10 -13.11
C GLN A 174 6.34 -21.89 -13.11
N LEU A 175 6.01 -21.33 -11.94
CA LEU A 175 5.22 -20.11 -11.84
C LEU A 175 6.08 -18.90 -12.23
N PHE A 176 7.33 -18.88 -11.76
CA PHE A 176 8.26 -17.79 -12.05
C PHE A 176 8.55 -17.65 -13.54
N GLU A 177 8.72 -18.76 -14.27
CA GLU A 177 8.88 -18.71 -15.74
C GLU A 177 7.64 -18.16 -16.46
N LYS A 178 6.43 -18.42 -15.96
CA LYS A 178 5.21 -17.81 -16.51
C LYS A 178 5.18 -16.30 -16.25
N VAL A 179 5.62 -15.86 -15.06
CA VAL A 179 5.74 -14.43 -14.72
C VAL A 179 6.75 -13.74 -15.65
N LYS A 180 7.91 -14.35 -15.89
CA LYS A 180 8.91 -13.86 -16.85
C LYS A 180 8.43 -13.78 -18.29
N ALA A 181 7.45 -14.61 -18.68
CA ALA A 181 6.86 -14.53 -20.00
C ALA A 181 5.91 -13.33 -20.19
N LYS A 182 5.50 -12.68 -19.10
CA LYS A 182 4.50 -11.59 -19.10
C LYS A 182 5.09 -10.24 -18.69
N PHE A 183 6.05 -10.25 -17.77
CA PHE A 183 6.63 -9.05 -17.16
C PHE A 183 8.12 -8.97 -17.47
N ASN A 184 8.63 -7.74 -17.62
CA ASN A 184 10.05 -7.51 -17.75
C ASN A 184 10.76 -7.55 -16.38
N ASP A 185 12.10 -7.59 -16.37
CA ASP A 185 12.89 -7.71 -15.14
C ASP A 185 12.60 -6.61 -14.10
N GLN A 186 12.35 -5.38 -14.56
CA GLN A 186 12.01 -4.26 -13.67
C GLN A 186 10.63 -4.49 -13.04
N GLU A 187 9.62 -4.84 -13.82
CA GLU A 187 8.26 -5.13 -13.33
C GLU A 187 8.25 -6.31 -12.35
N ILE A 188 9.06 -7.35 -12.60
CA ILE A 188 9.20 -8.50 -11.70
C ILE A 188 9.82 -8.07 -10.37
N MET A 189 10.89 -7.26 -10.41
CA MET A 189 11.51 -6.70 -9.22
C MET A 189 10.52 -5.83 -8.44
N GLU A 190 9.76 -4.98 -9.14
CA GLU A 190 8.73 -4.12 -8.57
C GLU A 190 7.57 -4.91 -7.95
N LEU A 191 7.12 -5.98 -8.60
CA LEU A 191 6.13 -6.91 -8.05
C LEU A 191 6.67 -7.58 -6.78
N MET A 192 7.91 -8.08 -6.81
CA MET A 192 8.54 -8.74 -5.67
C MET A 192 8.69 -7.78 -4.47
N ILE A 193 9.15 -6.55 -4.69
CA ILE A 193 9.29 -5.57 -3.61
C ILE A 193 7.92 -5.07 -3.12
N THR A 194 6.90 -5.01 -3.98
CA THR A 194 5.53 -4.72 -3.57
C THR A 194 5.01 -5.80 -2.64
N VAL A 195 5.07 -7.06 -3.06
CA VAL A 195 4.60 -8.20 -2.26
C VAL A 195 5.38 -8.31 -0.95
N SER A 196 6.70 -8.16 -0.98
CA SER A 196 7.56 -8.19 0.23
C SER A 196 7.26 -7.02 1.16
N GLY A 197 7.12 -5.81 0.61
CA GLY A 197 6.87 -4.59 1.35
C GLY A 197 5.52 -4.62 2.07
N TYR A 198 4.46 -5.09 1.42
CA TYR A 198 3.15 -5.23 2.06
C TYR A 198 3.06 -6.44 2.98
N ASN A 199 3.88 -7.46 2.77
CA ASN A 199 4.12 -8.49 3.77
C ASN A 199 4.77 -7.93 5.06
N MET A 200 5.67 -6.96 4.95
CA MET A 200 6.18 -6.21 6.11
C MET A 200 5.08 -5.33 6.73
N VAL A 201 4.32 -4.59 5.92
CA VAL A 201 3.22 -3.72 6.40
C VAL A 201 2.17 -4.52 7.17
N SER A 202 1.59 -5.55 6.55
CA SER A 202 0.57 -6.42 7.17
C SER A 202 1.06 -7.05 8.49
N ARG A 203 2.29 -7.55 8.54
CA ARG A 203 2.87 -8.11 9.79
C ARG A 203 3.03 -7.06 10.88
N PHE A 204 3.43 -5.83 10.53
CA PHE A 204 3.49 -4.73 11.49
C PHE A 204 2.09 -4.36 12.02
N LEU A 205 1.12 -4.23 11.12
CA LEU A 205 -0.27 -3.88 11.44
C LEU A 205 -0.94 -4.93 12.34
N VAL A 206 -0.85 -6.20 11.96
CA VAL A 206 -1.45 -7.32 12.72
C VAL A 206 -0.69 -7.55 14.02
N GLY A 207 0.64 -7.52 13.98
CA GLY A 207 1.50 -7.76 15.14
C GLY A 207 1.28 -6.75 16.26
N LEU A 208 1.07 -5.48 15.90
CA LEU A 208 0.72 -4.44 16.87
C LEU A 208 -0.79 -4.26 17.04
N ASP A 209 -1.64 -4.89 16.25
CA ASP A 209 -3.09 -4.65 16.25
C ASP A 209 -3.45 -3.17 16.06
N VAL A 210 -2.83 -2.54 15.05
CA VAL A 210 -3.07 -1.13 14.72
C VAL A 210 -4.55 -0.92 14.42
N THR A 211 -5.17 0.04 15.08
CA THR A 211 -6.64 0.32 15.11
C THR A 211 -7.51 -0.80 15.66
N GLU A 212 -6.94 -1.70 16.47
CA GLU A 212 -7.67 -2.83 17.07
C GLU A 212 -8.42 -3.62 15.99
N SER A 213 -7.79 -3.80 14.83
CA SER A 213 -8.42 -4.31 13.63
C SER A 213 -8.39 -5.84 13.54
N ASN A 214 -7.60 -6.51 14.38
CA ASN A 214 -7.54 -7.96 14.40
C ASN A 214 -8.92 -8.56 14.67
N GLY A 215 -9.32 -9.53 13.84
CA GLY A 215 -10.62 -10.20 13.94
C GLY A 215 -11.82 -9.38 13.47
N LYS A 216 -11.64 -8.12 13.06
CA LYS A 216 -12.71 -7.35 12.40
C LYS A 216 -12.95 -7.89 11.00
N GLU A 217 -14.21 -7.87 10.58
CA GLU A 217 -14.62 -8.27 9.24
C GLU A 217 -13.99 -7.36 8.17
N MET A 218 -13.45 -7.97 7.11
CA MET A 218 -13.03 -7.27 5.91
C MET A 218 -14.27 -7.03 5.04
N VAL A 219 -14.66 -5.76 4.94
CA VAL A 219 -15.87 -5.36 4.21
C VAL A 219 -15.48 -4.84 2.83
N MET A 220 -16.23 -5.25 1.81
CA MET A 220 -16.09 -4.67 0.47
C MET A 220 -16.42 -3.17 0.49
N PRO A 221 -15.63 -2.32 -0.19
CA PRO A 221 -15.98 -0.91 -0.35
C PRO A 221 -17.34 -0.76 -1.04
N THR A 222 -18.10 0.28 -0.68
CA THR A 222 -19.45 0.54 -1.23
C THR A 222 -19.42 1.03 -2.68
N GLU A 223 -18.34 1.70 -3.08
CA GLU A 223 -18.10 2.22 -4.43
C GLU A 223 -16.72 1.78 -4.91
#